data_AF-A0A7K5XNL5-F1
#
_entry.id   AF-A0A7K5XNL5-F1
#
_cell.length_a   1.000
_cell.length_b   1.000
_cell.length_c   1.000
_cell.angle_alpha   90.00
_cell.angle_beta   90.00
_cell.angle_gamma   90.00
#
_symmetry.space_group_name_H-M   'P 1'
#
loop_
_entity.id
_entity.type
_entity.pdbx_description
1 polymer ?
#
loop_
_entity_poly.entity_id
_entity_poly.type
_entity_poly.pdbx_seq_one_letter_code
_entity_poly.pdbx_strand_id
1 'polypeptide(L)'
;SFASLWCQRCIVVGNGYSIHGQHFGKMIDSHHVIIRLNDAPVKEHKKDVGERTSIRLFFPESALPNPLEDSDNDTLMVFVPFKPLDFLWLGEVLLKTRNKTKVGFWRQPPREWNGNVSQLRILNPYVTYEATYKLLQLNASSGRYATTGIIALNLALHMCQEVNIAGFGYPGNHDNTTPIHYYNMGHSRKKELFQHNITAERNWLLKMIELGVIADIASPSFQAQNY
;
A
#
# COMPACT_ATOMS: atom_id res chain seq x y z
N SER A 1 20.43 -24.05 14.10
CA SER A 1 21.21 -22.83 14.46
C SER A 1 20.41 -21.62 14.00
N PHE A 2 20.68 -20.40 14.46
CA PHE A 2 20.03 -19.20 13.89
C PHE A 2 20.25 -19.06 12.37
N ALA A 3 21.28 -19.71 11.82
CA ALA A 3 21.55 -19.81 10.37
C ALA A 3 20.57 -20.70 9.58
N SER A 4 19.63 -21.38 10.24
CA SER A 4 18.56 -22.17 9.59
C SER A 4 17.19 -21.51 9.65
N LEU A 5 17.10 -20.25 10.10
CA LEU A 5 15.87 -19.47 10.03
C LEU A 5 15.83 -18.73 8.69
N TRP A 6 14.81 -19.01 7.88
CA TRP A 6 14.56 -18.27 6.64
C TRP A 6 14.29 -16.79 6.99
N CYS A 7 15.19 -15.88 6.60
CA CYS A 7 15.00 -14.45 6.81
C CYS A 7 14.07 -13.89 5.72
N GLN A 8 12.80 -13.72 6.05
CA GLN A 8 11.81 -13.17 5.15
C GLN A 8 11.94 -11.64 5.09
N ARG A 9 12.77 -11.19 4.15
CA ARG A 9 12.85 -9.79 3.71
C ARG A 9 11.63 -9.39 2.89
N CYS A 10 10.95 -8.34 3.35
CA CYS A 10 9.79 -7.77 2.70
C CYS A 10 10.05 -6.35 2.28
N ILE A 11 9.37 -5.92 1.22
CA ILE A 11 9.32 -4.52 0.82
C ILE A 11 7.88 -4.07 0.63
N VAL A 12 7.55 -2.92 1.21
CA VAL A 12 6.30 -2.21 0.93
C VAL A 12 6.61 -1.13 -0.11
N VAL A 13 5.92 -1.19 -1.24
CA VAL A 13 6.06 -0.21 -2.32
C VAL A 13 4.88 0.75 -2.21
N GLY A 14 5.15 1.95 -1.70
CA GLY A 14 4.22 3.06 -1.69
C GLY A 14 3.99 3.62 -3.09
N ASN A 15 2.95 4.46 -3.19
CA ASN A 15 2.54 5.03 -4.48
C ASN A 15 3.19 6.39 -4.76
N GLY A 16 4.07 6.88 -3.89
CA GLY A 16 4.64 8.22 -3.93
C GLY A 16 5.50 8.46 -5.17
N TYR A 17 5.49 9.71 -5.67
CA TYR A 17 6.32 10.11 -6.82
C TYR A 17 7.82 10.01 -6.57
N SER A 18 8.26 9.90 -5.30
CA SER A 18 9.68 9.77 -4.93
C SER A 18 10.41 8.59 -5.59
N ILE A 19 9.68 7.56 -6.04
CA ILE A 19 10.25 6.42 -6.75
C ILE A 19 10.43 6.66 -8.26
N HIS A 20 9.80 7.68 -8.83
CA HIS A 20 9.84 7.97 -10.26
C HIS A 20 11.27 8.26 -10.73
N GLY A 21 11.71 7.55 -11.77
CA GLY A 21 13.05 7.69 -12.35
C GLY A 21 14.20 7.15 -11.50
N GLN A 22 13.93 6.54 -10.34
CA GLN A 22 14.97 6.02 -9.45
C GLN A 22 15.53 4.65 -9.86
N HIS A 23 14.83 3.93 -10.74
CA HIS A 23 15.26 2.65 -11.29
C HIS A 23 15.44 1.52 -10.24
N PHE A 24 14.68 1.57 -9.15
CA PHE A 24 14.74 0.58 -8.07
C PHE A 24 14.13 -0.79 -8.41
N GLY A 25 13.60 -1.00 -9.62
CA GLY A 25 12.79 -2.17 -9.92
C GLY A 25 13.48 -3.51 -9.66
N LYS A 26 14.75 -3.65 -10.05
CA LYS A 26 15.54 -4.87 -9.75
C LYS A 26 15.76 -5.08 -8.26
N MET A 27 15.97 -4.00 -7.50
CA MET A 27 16.17 -4.06 -6.06
C MET A 27 14.87 -4.46 -5.36
N ILE A 28 13.73 -3.90 -5.76
CA ILE A 28 12.40 -4.29 -5.28
C ILE A 28 12.16 -5.77 -5.56
N ASP A 29 12.39 -6.22 -6.80
CA ASP A 29 12.17 -7.60 -7.22
C ASP A 29 13.13 -8.60 -6.57
N SER A 30 14.17 -8.15 -5.86
CA SER A 30 15.07 -9.03 -5.09
C SER A 30 14.52 -9.45 -3.72
N HIS A 31 13.41 -8.86 -3.28
CA HIS A 31 12.77 -9.19 -2.00
C HIS A 31 11.96 -10.48 -2.09
N HIS A 32 11.78 -11.16 -0.95
CA HIS A 32 11.01 -12.39 -0.88
C HIS A 32 9.51 -12.10 -0.99
N VAL A 33 9.04 -11.04 -0.32
CA VAL A 33 7.65 -10.59 -0.35
C VAL A 33 7.58 -9.13 -0.75
N ILE A 34 6.76 -8.83 -1.76
CA ILE A 34 6.55 -7.47 -2.26
C ILE A 34 5.09 -7.10 -2.04
N ILE A 35 4.85 -6.09 -1.21
CA ILE A 35 3.53 -5.58 -0.86
C ILE A 35 3.27 -4.29 -1.64
N ARG A 36 2.26 -4.31 -2.52
CA ARG A 36 1.80 -3.14 -3.29
C ARG A 36 0.43 -2.67 -2.82
N LEU A 37 0.08 -1.43 -3.17
CA LEU A 37 -1.10 -0.76 -2.64
C LEU A 37 -2.02 -0.29 -3.75
N ASN A 38 -3.32 -0.41 -3.52
CA ASN A 38 -4.37 0.24 -4.31
C ASN A 38 -4.30 -0.16 -5.80
N ASP A 39 -4.67 0.77 -6.68
CA ASP A 39 -4.67 0.65 -8.14
C ASP A 39 -3.33 1.07 -8.79
N ALA A 40 -2.21 0.97 -8.05
CA ALA A 40 -0.92 1.40 -8.55
C ALA A 40 -0.42 0.48 -9.70
N PRO A 41 -0.20 1.03 -10.92
CA PRO A 41 0.19 0.26 -12.09
C PRO A 41 1.66 -0.17 -12.02
N VAL A 42 1.96 -1.35 -12.56
CA VAL A 42 3.30 -1.94 -12.47
C VAL A 42 3.96 -2.01 -13.84
N LYS A 43 3.25 -2.52 -14.85
CA LYS A 43 3.82 -2.87 -16.17
C LYS A 43 4.57 -1.71 -16.83
N GLU A 44 3.95 -0.53 -16.86
CA GLU A 44 4.52 0.66 -17.51
C GLU A 44 5.63 1.34 -16.70
N HIS A 45 5.78 0.99 -15.42
CA HIS A 45 6.73 1.62 -14.48
C HIS A 45 7.79 0.66 -13.96
N LYS A 46 7.89 -0.54 -14.54
CA LYS A 46 8.71 -1.64 -14.03
C LYS A 46 10.16 -1.31 -13.75
N LYS A 47 10.75 -0.37 -14.50
CA LYS A 47 12.13 0.07 -14.29
C LYS A 47 12.31 0.63 -12.88
N ASP A 48 11.32 1.39 -12.42
CA ASP A 48 11.34 2.07 -11.13
C ASP A 48 10.73 1.22 -10.03
N VAL A 49 9.63 0.51 -10.32
CA VAL A 49 8.84 -0.18 -9.29
C VAL A 49 8.94 -1.69 -9.28
N GLY A 50 9.66 -2.30 -10.23
CA GLY A 50 9.77 -3.76 -10.38
C GLY A 50 8.58 -4.36 -11.12
N GLU A 51 8.59 -5.67 -11.36
CA GLU A 51 7.50 -6.41 -12.01
C GLU A 51 6.73 -7.31 -11.02
N ARG A 52 7.36 -7.76 -9.94
CA ARG A 52 6.78 -8.77 -9.04
C ARG A 52 5.86 -8.16 -7.99
N THR A 53 4.83 -8.90 -7.62
CA THR A 53 3.85 -8.55 -6.57
C THR A 53 3.45 -9.82 -5.82
N SER A 54 3.73 -9.89 -4.52
CA SER A 54 3.30 -11.01 -3.69
C SER A 54 1.93 -10.75 -3.05
N ILE A 55 1.73 -9.52 -2.59
CA ILE A 55 0.51 -9.09 -1.90
C ILE A 55 0.11 -7.73 -2.47
N ARG A 56 -1.18 -7.55 -2.78
CA ARG A 56 -1.74 -6.24 -3.10
C ARG A 56 -2.89 -5.91 -2.15
N LEU A 57 -2.73 -4.85 -1.35
CA LEU A 57 -3.79 -4.34 -0.48
C LEU A 57 -4.69 -3.42 -1.28
N PHE A 58 -6.00 -3.62 -1.19
CA PHE A 58 -6.98 -2.79 -1.89
C PHE A 58 -8.28 -2.66 -1.09
N PHE A 59 -9.08 -1.67 -1.42
CA PHE A 59 -10.43 -1.45 -0.91
C PHE A 59 -11.32 -1.04 -2.09
N PRO A 60 -12.67 -0.99 -1.95
CA PRO A 60 -13.55 -0.84 -3.10
C PRO A 60 -13.18 0.33 -4.02
N GLU A 61 -12.95 1.51 -3.46
CA GLU A 61 -12.67 2.73 -4.22
C GLU A 61 -11.28 2.76 -4.86
N SER A 62 -10.39 1.83 -4.52
CA SER A 62 -9.06 1.65 -5.11
C SER A 62 -8.91 0.32 -5.86
N ALA A 63 -9.99 -0.43 -6.06
CA ALA A 63 -9.96 -1.71 -6.74
C ALA A 63 -9.84 -1.53 -8.27
N LEU A 64 -8.99 -2.35 -8.89
CA LEU A 64 -8.97 -2.52 -10.33
C LEU A 64 -10.07 -3.52 -10.75
N PRO A 65 -10.80 -3.27 -11.86
CA PRO A 65 -11.75 -4.25 -12.40
C PRO A 65 -11.08 -5.59 -12.76
N ASN A 66 -9.87 -5.53 -13.32
CA ASN A 66 -9.06 -6.71 -13.64
C ASN A 66 -7.68 -6.60 -12.96
N PRO A 67 -7.56 -6.99 -11.68
CA PRO A 67 -6.31 -6.81 -10.95
C PRO A 67 -5.19 -7.74 -11.44
N LEU A 68 -5.50 -8.79 -12.22
CA LEU A 68 -4.53 -9.72 -12.80
C LEU A 68 -3.72 -9.09 -13.95
N GLU A 69 -4.17 -7.96 -14.51
CA GLU A 69 -3.42 -7.26 -15.55
C GLU A 69 -2.15 -6.59 -15.00
N ASP A 70 -2.08 -6.28 -13.72
CA ASP A 70 -0.93 -5.60 -13.09
C ASP A 70 -0.37 -6.38 -11.90
N SER A 71 -0.56 -7.70 -11.89
CA SER A 71 -0.13 -8.61 -10.82
C SER A 71 0.31 -9.96 -11.37
N ASP A 72 1.14 -10.65 -10.60
CA ASP A 72 1.45 -12.05 -10.83
C ASP A 72 0.22 -12.94 -10.58
N ASN A 73 0.20 -14.12 -11.19
CA ASN A 73 -0.93 -15.05 -11.08
C ASN A 73 -1.18 -15.55 -9.64
N ASP A 74 -0.14 -15.59 -8.82
CA ASP A 74 -0.16 -16.02 -7.43
C ASP A 74 -0.22 -14.85 -6.43
N THR A 75 -0.38 -13.61 -6.90
CA THR A 75 -0.54 -12.45 -6.02
C THR A 75 -1.76 -12.61 -5.12
N LEU A 76 -1.55 -12.49 -3.80
CA LEU A 76 -2.62 -12.40 -2.81
C LEU A 76 -3.29 -11.02 -2.88
N MET A 77 -4.58 -11.02 -3.20
CA MET A 77 -5.40 -9.81 -3.21
C MET A 77 -5.99 -9.64 -1.80
N VAL A 78 -5.50 -8.67 -1.04
CA VAL A 78 -5.89 -8.46 0.35
C VAL A 78 -6.86 -7.28 0.44
N PHE A 79 -8.12 -7.60 0.68
CA PHE A 79 -9.19 -6.64 0.88
C PHE A 79 -9.10 -5.97 2.26
N VAL A 80 -9.07 -4.64 2.29
CA VAL A 80 -8.96 -3.82 3.49
C VAL A 80 -10.30 -3.13 3.76
N PRO A 81 -11.12 -3.63 4.71
CA PRO A 81 -12.39 -3.03 5.04
C PRO A 81 -12.22 -1.81 5.97
N PHE A 82 -12.80 -0.67 5.58
CA PHE A 82 -12.84 0.56 6.38
C PHE A 82 -14.24 0.86 6.91
N LYS A 83 -15.28 0.42 6.21
CA LYS A 83 -16.70 0.65 6.54
C LYS A 83 -17.56 -0.56 6.21
N PRO A 84 -18.72 -0.76 6.87
CA PRO A 84 -19.62 -1.88 6.57
C PRO A 84 -20.01 -1.99 5.10
N LEU A 85 -20.11 -0.83 4.44
CA LEU A 85 -20.43 -0.74 3.02
C LEU A 85 -19.38 -1.44 2.12
N ASP A 86 -18.13 -1.55 2.56
CA ASP A 86 -17.09 -2.22 1.78
C ASP A 86 -17.39 -3.73 1.66
N PHE A 87 -17.89 -4.36 2.73
CA PHE A 87 -18.30 -5.76 2.70
C PHE A 87 -19.51 -5.98 1.80
N LEU A 88 -20.43 -5.02 1.73
CA LEU A 88 -21.56 -5.08 0.80
C LEU A 88 -21.06 -5.09 -0.64
N TRP A 89 -20.15 -4.18 -1.00
CA TRP A 89 -19.54 -4.18 -2.33
C TRP A 89 -18.82 -5.50 -2.63
N LEU A 90 -18.05 -6.03 -1.68
CA LEU A 90 -17.35 -7.30 -1.86
C LEU A 90 -18.33 -8.45 -2.13
N GLY A 91 -19.42 -8.53 -1.37
CA GLY A 91 -20.49 -9.49 -1.62
C GLY A 91 -21.15 -9.31 -2.99
N GLU A 92 -21.43 -8.07 -3.39
CA GLU A 92 -22.02 -7.76 -4.69
C GLU A 92 -21.15 -8.21 -5.87
N VAL A 93 -19.84 -7.96 -5.84
CA VAL A 93 -18.93 -8.34 -6.94
C VAL A 93 -18.67 -9.84 -6.99
N LEU A 94 -18.54 -10.50 -5.83
CA LEU A 94 -18.32 -11.95 -5.76
C LEU A 94 -19.57 -12.75 -6.17
N LEU A 95 -20.75 -12.30 -5.74
CA LEU A 95 -22.04 -12.94 -6.08
C LEU A 95 -22.61 -12.47 -7.42
N LYS A 96 -21.94 -11.53 -8.11
CA LYS A 96 -22.37 -10.97 -9.40
C LYS A 96 -23.82 -10.47 -9.38
N THR A 97 -24.20 -9.77 -8.31
CA THR A 97 -25.56 -9.22 -8.15
C THR A 97 -25.91 -8.22 -9.26
N ARG A 98 -27.19 -8.13 -9.66
CA ARG A 98 -27.64 -7.11 -10.63
C ARG A 98 -27.63 -5.69 -10.07
N ASN A 99 -28.11 -5.54 -8.82
CA ASN A 99 -28.12 -4.27 -8.13
C ASN A 99 -26.78 -4.05 -7.45
N LYS A 100 -26.19 -2.88 -7.72
CA LYS A 100 -24.90 -2.46 -7.17
C LYS A 100 -25.10 -1.22 -6.32
N THR A 101 -24.44 -1.18 -5.18
CA THR A 101 -24.42 0.02 -4.34
C THR A 101 -23.62 1.12 -5.02
N LYS A 102 -24.21 2.33 -5.11
CA LYS A 102 -23.63 3.49 -5.81
C LYS A 102 -23.35 4.67 -4.89
N VAL A 103 -23.81 4.64 -3.65
CA VAL A 103 -23.74 5.76 -2.71
C VAL A 103 -22.90 5.35 -1.50
N GLY A 104 -22.17 6.29 -0.91
CA GLY A 104 -21.32 6.06 0.27
C GLY A 104 -19.84 5.78 -0.06
N PHE A 105 -19.48 5.78 -1.34
CA PHE A 105 -18.10 5.69 -1.82
C PHE A 105 -17.64 7.06 -2.36
N TRP A 106 -16.42 7.48 -2.01
CA TRP A 106 -15.87 8.77 -2.45
C TRP A 106 -15.40 8.74 -3.92
N ARG A 107 -15.06 7.55 -4.42
CA ARG A 107 -14.84 7.21 -5.83
C ARG A 107 -15.65 5.95 -6.12
N GLN A 108 -16.32 5.89 -7.27
CA GLN A 108 -17.13 4.72 -7.61
C GLN A 108 -16.24 3.48 -7.74
N PRO A 109 -16.48 2.42 -6.95
CA PRO A 109 -15.74 1.18 -7.10
C PRO A 109 -16.18 0.45 -8.38
N PRO A 110 -15.37 -0.49 -8.89
CA PRO A 110 -15.74 -1.20 -10.10
C PRO A 110 -16.97 -2.08 -9.85
N ARG A 111 -17.85 -2.17 -10.85
CA ARG A 111 -19.10 -2.95 -10.76
C ARG A 111 -18.85 -4.45 -10.85
N GLU A 112 -17.72 -4.82 -11.43
CA GLU A 112 -17.23 -6.18 -11.58
C GLU A 112 -15.79 -6.22 -11.10
N TRP A 113 -15.41 -7.35 -10.51
CA TRP A 113 -14.05 -7.60 -10.05
C TRP A 113 -13.64 -8.99 -10.51
N ASN A 114 -12.74 -9.04 -11.49
CA ASN A 114 -12.29 -10.25 -12.18
C ASN A 114 -10.99 -10.78 -11.56
N GLY A 115 -10.91 -10.80 -10.23
CA GLY A 115 -9.79 -11.38 -9.50
C GLY A 115 -9.98 -12.87 -9.21
N ASN A 116 -8.87 -13.57 -8.91
CA ASN A 116 -8.93 -14.96 -8.47
C ASN A 116 -9.39 -15.05 -7.01
N VAL A 117 -10.60 -15.56 -6.78
CA VAL A 117 -11.21 -15.68 -5.44
C VAL A 117 -10.37 -16.57 -4.50
N SER A 118 -9.66 -17.58 -5.03
CA SER A 118 -8.77 -18.42 -4.21
C SER A 118 -7.56 -17.64 -3.65
N GLN A 119 -7.20 -16.54 -4.28
CA GLN A 119 -6.13 -15.63 -3.84
C GLN A 119 -6.66 -14.41 -3.06
N LEU A 120 -7.98 -14.29 -2.88
CA LEU A 120 -8.58 -13.23 -2.08
C LEU A 120 -8.39 -13.52 -0.58
N ARG A 121 -7.99 -12.50 0.18
CA ARG A 121 -7.97 -12.50 1.64
C ARG A 121 -8.67 -11.25 2.16
N ILE A 122 -9.28 -11.35 3.33
CA ILE A 122 -9.83 -10.19 4.05
C ILE A 122 -8.86 -9.86 5.18
N LEU A 123 -8.37 -8.63 5.21
CA LEU A 123 -7.50 -8.18 6.28
C LEU A 123 -8.29 -8.12 7.58
N ASN A 124 -7.73 -8.68 8.66
CA ASN A 124 -8.31 -8.52 9.98
C ASN A 124 -8.33 -7.03 10.35
N PRO A 125 -9.50 -6.43 10.65
CA PRO A 125 -9.62 -5.01 11.00
C PRO A 125 -8.72 -4.57 12.17
N TYR A 126 -8.29 -5.51 13.02
CA TYR A 126 -7.34 -5.23 14.08
C TYR A 126 -5.99 -4.67 13.58
N VAL A 127 -5.53 -5.09 12.40
CA VAL A 127 -4.27 -4.58 11.81
C VAL A 127 -4.41 -3.09 11.49
N THR A 128 -5.56 -2.69 10.95
CA THR A 128 -5.90 -1.28 10.71
C THR A 128 -6.06 -0.50 12.01
N TYR A 129 -6.72 -1.10 13.01
CA TYR A 129 -6.88 -0.51 14.34
C TYR A 129 -5.53 -0.25 15.01
N GLU A 130 -4.63 -1.23 15.00
CA GLU A 130 -3.30 -1.11 15.59
C GLU A 130 -2.46 -0.05 14.89
N ALA A 131 -2.42 -0.08 13.55
CA ALA A 131 -1.76 0.95 12.76
C ALA A 131 -2.27 2.35 13.12
N THR A 132 -3.58 2.51 13.26
CA THR A 132 -4.21 3.82 13.51
C THR A 132 -4.03 4.30 14.94
N TYR A 133 -4.31 3.46 15.92
CA TYR A 133 -4.50 3.90 17.31
C TYR A 133 -3.36 3.52 18.23
N LYS A 134 -2.56 2.51 17.88
CA LYS A 134 -1.38 2.12 18.68
C LYS A 134 -0.09 2.69 18.09
N LEU A 135 0.11 2.56 16.77
CA LEU A 135 1.33 3.05 16.13
C LEU A 135 1.30 4.57 15.93
N LEU A 136 0.25 5.08 15.27
CA LEU A 136 0.11 6.52 15.01
C LEU A 136 -0.49 7.31 16.18
N GLN A 137 -1.07 6.62 17.17
CA GLN A 137 -1.72 7.23 18.34
C GLN A 137 -2.76 8.30 17.97
N LEU A 138 -3.50 8.08 16.88
CA LEU A 138 -4.55 9.01 16.47
C LEU A 138 -5.70 9.01 17.47
N ASN A 139 -6.45 10.12 17.52
CA ASN A 139 -7.64 10.19 18.36
C ASN A 139 -8.81 9.48 17.68
N ALA A 140 -9.38 8.47 18.33
CA ALA A 140 -10.57 7.74 17.84
C ALA A 140 -11.77 8.66 17.54
N SER A 141 -11.92 9.77 18.28
CA SER A 141 -13.01 10.71 18.04
C SER A 141 -12.83 11.57 16.78
N SER A 142 -11.62 11.64 16.21
CA SER A 142 -11.39 12.44 15.00
C SER A 142 -11.89 11.77 13.72
N GLY A 143 -12.28 10.48 13.78
CA GLY A 143 -12.68 9.70 12.61
C GLY A 143 -11.56 9.51 11.56
N ARG A 144 -10.30 9.82 11.91
CA ARG A 144 -9.15 9.66 11.02
C ARG A 144 -8.54 8.29 11.23
N TYR A 145 -7.99 7.73 10.16
CA TYR A 145 -7.34 6.43 10.18
C TYR A 145 -6.06 6.42 9.35
N ALA A 146 -5.21 5.42 9.59
CA ALA A 146 -3.94 5.24 8.89
C ALA A 146 -4.15 5.03 7.38
N THR A 147 -3.26 5.55 6.54
CA THR A 147 -3.24 5.21 5.11
C THR A 147 -3.01 3.71 4.89
N THR A 148 -3.42 3.19 3.71
CA THR A 148 -3.09 1.82 3.29
C THR A 148 -1.59 1.52 3.39
N GLY A 149 -0.71 2.53 3.19
CA GLY A 149 0.73 2.37 3.30
C GLY A 149 1.19 2.06 4.73
N ILE A 150 0.69 2.77 5.73
CA ILE A 150 0.99 2.48 7.14
C ILE A 150 0.35 1.16 7.58
N ILE A 151 -0.86 0.84 7.09
CA ILE A 151 -1.52 -0.45 7.35
C ILE A 151 -0.68 -1.61 6.77
N ALA A 152 -0.15 -1.45 5.55
CA ALA A 152 0.74 -2.41 4.91
C ALA A 152 2.06 -2.58 5.66
N LEU A 153 2.63 -1.48 6.17
CA LEU A 153 3.81 -1.53 7.03
C LEU A 153 3.54 -2.28 8.33
N ASN A 154 2.40 -2.03 8.98
CA ASN A 154 2.02 -2.79 10.18
C ASN A 154 1.89 -4.29 9.86
N LEU A 155 1.23 -4.64 8.75
CA LEU A 155 1.14 -6.03 8.30
C LEU A 155 2.53 -6.64 8.06
N ALA A 156 3.44 -5.92 7.37
CA ALA A 156 4.79 -6.37 7.11
C ALA A 156 5.58 -6.64 8.40
N LEU A 157 5.48 -5.74 9.39
CA LEU A 157 6.15 -5.87 10.69
C LEU A 157 5.69 -7.11 11.48
N HIS A 158 4.47 -7.60 11.27
CA HIS A 158 3.99 -8.84 11.89
C HIS A 158 4.47 -10.12 11.21
N MET A 159 4.88 -10.05 9.95
CA MET A 159 5.14 -11.25 9.13
C MET A 159 6.57 -11.37 8.59
N CYS A 160 7.38 -10.32 8.71
CA CYS A 160 8.71 -10.22 8.10
C CYS A 160 9.80 -9.99 9.16
N GLN A 161 11.00 -10.50 8.91
CA GLN A 161 12.17 -10.22 9.76
C GLN A 161 12.87 -8.91 9.38
N GLU A 162 12.74 -8.50 8.12
CA GLU A 162 13.28 -7.24 7.59
C GLU A 162 12.20 -6.56 6.76
N VAL A 163 11.99 -5.26 6.98
CA VAL A 163 10.99 -4.46 6.27
C VAL A 163 11.67 -3.27 5.62
N ASN A 164 11.67 -3.30 4.29
CA ASN A 164 12.14 -2.19 3.48
C ASN A 164 10.96 -1.42 2.89
N ILE A 165 11.19 -0.18 2.51
CA ILE A 165 10.20 0.66 1.83
C ILE A 165 10.78 1.30 0.59
N ALA A 166 9.89 1.60 -0.36
CA ALA A 166 10.17 2.45 -1.51
C ALA A 166 8.92 3.25 -1.87
N GLY A 167 9.07 4.44 -2.45
CA GLY A 167 7.91 5.24 -2.90
C GLY A 167 7.03 5.76 -1.76
N PHE A 168 7.60 5.98 -0.57
CA PHE A 168 6.92 6.67 0.53
C PHE A 168 7.24 8.16 0.52
N GLY A 169 6.37 8.94 1.16
CA GLY A 169 6.48 10.39 1.25
C GLY A 169 5.50 11.12 0.33
N TYR A 170 5.31 12.41 0.63
CA TYR A 170 4.43 13.32 -0.09
C TYR A 170 5.18 14.60 -0.44
N PRO A 171 4.86 15.26 -1.57
CA PRO A 171 5.35 16.61 -1.86
C PRO A 171 5.08 17.55 -0.66
N GLY A 172 6.00 18.49 -0.44
CA GLY A 172 5.84 19.47 0.64
C GLY A 172 4.60 20.35 0.44
N ASN A 173 4.11 20.98 1.52
CA ASN A 173 2.91 21.83 1.48
C ASN A 173 2.99 22.96 0.43
N HIS A 174 4.20 23.39 0.06
CA HIS A 174 4.46 24.44 -0.93
C HIS A 174 4.86 23.91 -2.32
N ASP A 175 5.00 22.59 -2.49
CA ASP A 175 5.40 21.96 -3.76
C ASP A 175 4.18 21.59 -4.60
N ASN A 176 3.70 22.55 -5.38
CA ASN A 176 2.52 22.43 -6.24
C ASN A 176 2.83 21.82 -7.61
N THR A 177 4.05 21.35 -7.84
CA THR A 177 4.51 20.88 -9.16
C THR A 177 4.78 19.39 -9.19
N THR A 178 5.23 18.81 -8.06
CA THR A 178 5.50 17.38 -7.98
C THR A 178 4.18 16.61 -7.86
N PRO A 179 3.93 15.61 -8.71
CA PRO A 179 2.77 14.76 -8.57
C PRO A 179 2.81 13.97 -7.25
N ILE A 180 1.65 13.53 -6.78
CA ILE A 180 1.58 12.68 -5.58
C ILE A 180 2.02 11.27 -5.92
N HIS A 181 1.63 10.78 -7.09
CA HIS A 181 1.84 9.41 -7.50
C HIS A 181 2.85 9.29 -8.64
N TYR A 182 3.64 8.21 -8.65
CA TYR A 182 4.61 7.95 -9.73
C TYR A 182 3.97 7.72 -11.11
N TYR A 183 2.65 7.44 -11.15
CA TYR A 183 1.88 7.07 -12.33
C TYR A 183 0.84 8.11 -12.77
N ASN A 184 0.53 9.10 -11.91
CA ASN A 184 -0.43 10.15 -12.24
C ASN A 184 0.27 11.50 -12.23
N MET A 185 0.24 12.23 -13.35
CA MET A 185 0.74 13.60 -13.48
C MET A 185 -0.25 14.66 -12.93
N GLY A 186 -1.35 14.22 -12.29
CA GLY A 186 -2.41 15.07 -11.78
C GLY A 186 -2.18 15.57 -10.35
N HIS A 187 -2.58 16.81 -10.07
CA HIS A 187 -2.31 17.54 -8.82
C HIS A 187 -3.38 17.36 -7.72
N SER A 188 -4.20 16.30 -7.75
CA SER A 188 -5.41 16.20 -6.91
C SER A 188 -5.08 15.90 -5.43
N ARG A 189 -4.83 16.96 -4.65
CA ARG A 189 -4.39 16.89 -3.23
C ARG A 189 -5.47 16.60 -2.19
N LYS A 190 -6.73 17.02 -2.41
CA LYS A 190 -7.59 17.37 -1.25
C LYS A 190 -8.61 16.32 -0.82
N LYS A 191 -9.14 15.49 -1.72
CA LYS A 191 -10.22 14.54 -1.36
C LYS A 191 -9.69 13.20 -0.84
N GLU A 192 -8.58 12.73 -1.39
CA GLU A 192 -8.01 11.41 -1.09
C GLU A 192 -7.28 11.35 0.24
N LEU A 193 -6.68 12.45 0.68
CA LEU A 193 -5.86 12.48 1.90
C LEU A 193 -6.57 13.09 3.13
N PHE A 194 -7.79 13.61 2.97
CA PHE A 194 -8.50 14.32 4.05
C PHE A 194 -8.76 13.44 5.28
N GLN A 195 -8.96 12.13 5.07
CA GLN A 195 -9.27 11.16 6.12
C GLN A 195 -8.02 10.72 6.90
N HIS A 196 -6.83 11.15 6.48
CA HIS A 196 -5.54 10.74 7.03
C HIS A 196 -4.84 11.90 7.75
N ASN A 197 -3.97 11.56 8.71
CA ASN A 197 -3.06 12.52 9.34
C ASN A 197 -1.65 12.33 8.80
N ILE A 198 -1.38 12.88 7.62
CA ILE A 198 -0.12 12.69 6.89
C ILE A 198 1.10 13.16 7.71
N THR A 199 0.94 14.18 8.54
CA THR A 199 2.00 14.65 9.44
C THR A 199 2.34 13.59 10.50
N ALA A 200 1.34 12.97 11.13
CA ALA A 200 1.57 11.90 12.10
C ALA A 200 2.23 10.68 11.44
N GLU A 201 1.78 10.30 10.24
CA GLU A 201 2.37 9.19 9.48
C GLU A 201 3.82 9.46 9.10
N ARG A 202 4.13 10.66 8.61
CA ARG A 202 5.50 11.07 8.29
C ARG A 202 6.40 11.01 9.53
N ASN A 203 5.95 11.56 10.65
CA ASN A 203 6.74 11.57 11.89
C ASN A 203 7.00 10.16 12.41
N TRP A 204 5.98 9.30 12.38
CA TRP A 204 6.14 7.90 12.77
C TRP A 204 7.11 7.16 11.85
N LEU A 205 6.96 7.32 10.53
CA LEU A 205 7.82 6.66 9.54
C LEU A 205 9.29 7.06 9.70
N LEU A 206 9.57 8.36 9.82
CA LEU A 206 10.93 8.86 10.04
C LEU A 206 11.55 8.29 11.33
N LYS A 207 10.77 8.21 12.41
CA LYS A 207 11.21 7.61 13.66
C LYS A 207 11.53 6.11 13.50
N MET A 208 10.74 5.36 12.75
CA MET A 208 11.00 3.93 12.51
C MET A 208 12.26 3.71 11.67
N ILE A 209 12.53 4.62 10.71
CA ILE A 209 13.75 4.60 9.90
C ILE A 209 14.97 4.93 10.76
N GLU A 210 14.89 5.98 11.59
CA GLU A 210 15.96 6.38 12.51
C GLU A 210 16.33 5.27 13.49
N LEU A 211 15.33 4.52 13.98
CA LEU A 211 15.54 3.38 14.89
C LEU A 211 15.99 2.09 14.17
N GLY A 212 16.09 2.09 12.84
CA GLY A 212 16.48 0.90 12.06
C GLY A 212 15.43 -0.21 12.02
N VAL A 213 14.18 0.08 12.40
CA VAL A 213 13.06 -0.88 12.34
C VAL A 213 12.59 -1.06 10.89
N ILE A 214 12.67 0.00 10.09
CA ILE A 214 12.33 0.03 8.66
C ILE A 214 13.50 0.64 7.90
N ALA A 215 13.87 0.08 6.76
CA ALA A 215 14.89 0.68 5.89
C ALA A 215 14.26 1.31 4.65
N ASP A 216 14.58 2.56 4.34
CA ASP A 216 14.23 3.18 3.06
C ASP A 216 15.32 2.86 2.04
N ILE A 217 14.96 2.16 0.96
CA ILE A 217 15.94 1.81 -0.07
C ILE A 217 16.48 3.03 -0.79
N ALA A 218 15.75 4.16 -0.81
CA ALA A 218 16.23 5.41 -1.39
C ALA A 218 17.26 6.13 -0.51
N SER A 219 17.42 5.70 0.76
CA SER A 219 18.36 6.36 1.67
C SER A 219 19.82 6.14 1.24
N PRO A 220 20.69 7.17 1.33
CA PRO A 220 22.10 7.04 0.98
C PRO A 220 22.82 5.95 1.78
N SER A 221 22.45 5.78 3.05
CA SER A 221 23.00 4.75 3.94
C SER A 221 22.67 3.34 3.46
N PHE A 222 21.43 3.11 2.99
CA PHE A 222 21.04 1.81 2.45
C PHE A 222 21.76 1.49 1.14
N GLN A 223 21.85 2.48 0.25
CA GLN A 223 22.56 2.32 -1.02
C GLN A 223 24.04 2.00 -0.80
N ALA A 224 24.73 2.69 0.12
CA ALA A 224 26.15 2.47 0.41
C ALA A 224 26.49 1.06 0.96
N GLN A 225 25.52 0.35 1.52
CA GLN A 225 25.70 -1.01 2.06
C GLN A 225 25.39 -2.12 1.04
N ASN A 226 24.77 -1.78 -0.09
CA ASN A 226 24.25 -2.73 -1.08
C ASN A 226 24.86 -2.54 -2.49
N TYR A 227 25.96 -1.79 -2.59
CA TYR A 227 26.84 -1.72 -3.77
C TYR A 227 28.16 -2.44 -3.51
#